data_AF-A0A928URQ9-F1
#
_entry.id   AF-A0A928URQ9-F1
#
_cell.length_a   1.000
_cell.length_b   1.000
_cell.length_c   1.000
_cell.angle_alpha   90.00
_cell.angle_beta   90.00
_cell.angle_gamma   90.00
#
_symmetry.space_group_name_H-M   'P 1'
#
loop_
_entity.id
_entity.type
_entity.pdbx_description
1 polymer ?
#
loop_
_entity_poly.entity_id
_entity_poly.type
_entity_poly.pdbx_seq_one_letter_code
_entity_poly.pdbx_strand_id
1 'polypeptide(L)'
;MSLCEGLEARDSRFVNHEGYTSDLYPGVIFQQYEEKDQRIAKLQLTTKFKGYLPDGKYVDLSKLKAKDIIAQYDGLNYWEVKGCSDYLEMIFKNEFYFYVEKDENVASTYPINDAYYENQALAGVEIIASCYVRDHRYQKRAPLYVVDGKIMEYMDIQTINPEDIESLEILKDTTATALYGSRAVNGVIIITLKKKKKFFPWPFK
;
A
#
# COMPACT_ATOMS: atom_id res chain seq x y z
N MET A 1 -27.84 -16.44 8.68
CA MET A 1 -28.04 -15.75 7.39
C MET A 1 -26.69 -15.74 6.70
N SER A 2 -26.62 -16.19 5.44
CA SER A 2 -25.43 -16.03 4.62
C SER A 2 -25.10 -14.55 4.57
N LEU A 3 -23.89 -14.15 4.99
CA LEU A 3 -23.45 -12.76 5.00
C LEU A 3 -23.40 -12.14 3.58
N CYS A 4 -23.63 -12.92 2.52
CA CYS A 4 -23.47 -12.52 1.13
C CYS A 4 -24.66 -12.85 0.22
N GLU A 5 -25.84 -13.22 0.74
CA GLU A 5 -27.00 -13.50 -0.12
C GLU A 5 -27.52 -12.19 -0.76
N GLY A 6 -27.20 -11.98 -2.04
CA GLY A 6 -27.74 -10.88 -2.86
C GLY A 6 -26.89 -9.60 -2.90
N LEU A 7 -25.69 -9.59 -2.34
CA LEU A 7 -24.76 -8.46 -2.43
C LEU A 7 -23.43 -8.96 -3.00
N GLU A 8 -23.08 -8.56 -4.22
CA GLU A 8 -21.71 -8.68 -4.72
C GLU A 8 -20.88 -7.51 -4.16
N ALA A 9 -20.53 -7.51 -2.88
CA ALA A 9 -19.54 -6.56 -2.39
C ALA A 9 -18.11 -7.04 -2.69
N ARG A 10 -17.80 -7.24 -3.98
CA ARG A 10 -16.50 -6.78 -4.46
C ARG A 10 -16.54 -5.27 -4.24
N ASP A 11 -15.52 -4.65 -3.66
CA ASP A 11 -15.35 -3.22 -3.93
C ASP A 11 -15.18 -3.15 -5.46
N SER A 12 -16.25 -2.82 -6.19
CA SER A 12 -16.32 -2.99 -7.65
C SER A 12 -15.29 -2.15 -8.40
N ARG A 13 -14.55 -1.32 -7.66
CA ARG A 13 -13.51 -0.41 -8.12
C ARG A 13 -12.13 -1.08 -8.12
N PHE A 14 -11.95 -2.21 -7.44
CA PHE A 14 -10.68 -2.93 -7.34
C PHE A 14 -10.87 -4.45 -7.49
N VAL A 15 -10.04 -5.07 -8.33
CA VAL A 15 -9.95 -6.54 -8.40
C VAL A 15 -8.78 -7.00 -7.55
N ASN A 16 -9.02 -7.93 -6.62
CA ASN A 16 -7.95 -8.44 -5.74
C ASN A 16 -6.82 -9.05 -6.58
N HIS A 17 -5.57 -8.78 -6.19
CA HIS A 17 -4.36 -9.28 -6.83
C HIS A 17 -4.13 -8.83 -8.29
N GLU A 18 -4.94 -7.90 -8.79
CA GLU A 18 -4.73 -7.29 -10.10
C GLU A 18 -4.26 -5.85 -9.95
N GLY A 19 -3.34 -5.42 -10.83
CA GLY A 19 -2.75 -4.09 -10.80
C GLY A 19 -1.34 -4.11 -11.37
N TYR A 20 -0.65 -2.98 -11.23
CA TYR A 20 0.74 -2.86 -11.68
C TYR A 20 1.66 -3.55 -10.68
N THR A 21 2.57 -4.39 -11.18
CA THR A 21 3.58 -5.09 -10.37
C THR A 21 4.98 -4.73 -10.86
N SER A 22 5.96 -4.76 -9.96
CA SER A 22 7.36 -4.51 -10.30
C SER A 22 8.27 -5.60 -9.75
N ASP A 23 9.22 -6.07 -10.54
CA ASP A 23 10.25 -7.01 -10.09
C ASP A 23 11.16 -6.41 -9.00
N LEU A 24 11.25 -5.07 -8.93
CA LEU A 24 12.00 -4.36 -7.89
C LEU A 24 11.32 -4.46 -6.51
N TYR A 25 10.00 -4.66 -6.50
CA TYR A 25 9.19 -4.75 -5.28
C TYR A 25 8.35 -6.03 -5.29
N PRO A 26 8.98 -7.20 -5.12
CA PRO A 26 8.27 -8.47 -5.13
C PRO A 26 7.12 -8.49 -4.13
N GLY A 27 5.94 -8.82 -4.64
CA GLY A 27 4.73 -8.93 -3.84
C GLY A 27 4.01 -7.62 -3.55
N VAL A 28 4.43 -6.50 -4.15
CA VAL A 28 3.67 -5.24 -4.13
C VAL A 28 2.84 -5.12 -5.40
N ILE A 29 1.55 -4.86 -5.24
CA ILE A 29 0.61 -4.62 -6.32
C ILE A 29 0.05 -3.20 -6.14
N PHE A 30 0.25 -2.37 -7.16
CA PHE A 30 -0.26 -1.00 -7.19
C PHE A 30 -1.60 -0.99 -7.94
N GLN A 31 -2.66 -0.62 -7.24
CA GLN A 31 -4.00 -0.61 -7.80
C GLN A 31 -4.47 0.82 -8.08
N GLN A 32 -4.89 1.07 -9.32
CA GLN A 32 -5.48 2.33 -9.75
C GLN A 32 -6.99 2.35 -9.51
N TYR A 33 -7.54 3.57 -9.41
CA TYR A 33 -8.97 3.80 -9.29
C TYR A 33 -9.53 4.11 -10.68
N GLU A 34 -10.32 3.22 -11.29
CA GLU A 34 -10.92 3.41 -12.63
C GLU A 34 -9.90 3.63 -13.77
N GLU A 35 -10.18 3.16 -15.00
CA GLU A 35 -9.23 3.24 -16.13
C GLU A 35 -8.80 4.67 -16.53
N LYS A 36 -9.56 5.70 -16.12
CA LYS A 36 -9.34 7.09 -16.53
C LYS A 36 -8.46 7.89 -15.58
N ASP A 37 -8.30 7.42 -14.35
CA ASP A 37 -7.56 8.13 -13.31
C ASP A 37 -6.27 7.38 -13.06
N GLN A 38 -5.18 7.84 -13.69
CA GLN A 38 -3.86 7.19 -13.69
C GLN A 38 -3.16 7.20 -12.31
N ARG A 39 -3.89 7.49 -11.22
CA ARG A 39 -3.39 7.57 -9.85
C ARG A 39 -3.52 6.23 -9.14
N ILE A 40 -2.46 5.83 -8.44
CA ILE A 40 -2.53 4.69 -7.51
C ILE A 40 -3.41 5.07 -6.32
N ALA A 41 -4.42 4.26 -6.05
CA ALA A 41 -5.33 4.42 -4.93
C ALA A 41 -4.99 3.47 -3.77
N LYS A 42 -4.53 2.26 -4.09
CA LYS A 42 -4.26 1.24 -3.07
C LYS A 42 -2.97 0.50 -3.37
N LEU A 43 -2.23 0.16 -2.31
CA LEU A 43 -1.12 -0.77 -2.37
C LEU A 43 -1.58 -2.07 -1.72
N GLN A 44 -1.46 -3.17 -2.44
CA GLN A 44 -1.70 -4.50 -1.92
C GLN A 44 -0.36 -5.23 -1.78
N LEU A 45 -0.04 -5.63 -0.56
CA LEU A 45 1.14 -6.40 -0.19
C LEU A 45 0.72 -7.86 -0.06
N THR A 46 1.20 -8.69 -0.97
CA THR A 46 0.95 -10.15 -0.98
C THR A 46 1.95 -10.89 -0.09
N THR A 47 1.72 -12.18 0.12
CA THR A 47 2.64 -13.07 0.85
C THR A 47 4.09 -13.06 0.33
N LYS A 48 4.34 -12.64 -0.91
CA LYS A 48 5.70 -12.49 -1.46
C LYS A 48 6.47 -11.28 -0.90
N PHE A 49 5.77 -10.33 -0.26
CA PHE A 49 6.36 -9.10 0.25
C PHE A 49 7.24 -9.36 1.49
N LYS A 50 8.44 -8.77 1.46
CA LYS A 50 9.39 -8.73 2.57
C LYS A 50 9.98 -7.33 2.65
N GLY A 51 9.78 -6.64 3.76
CA GLY A 51 10.21 -5.26 3.86
C GLY A 51 9.63 -4.52 5.06
N TYR A 52 9.92 -3.24 5.14
CA TYR A 52 9.38 -2.36 6.17
C TYR A 52 7.98 -1.87 5.78
N LEU A 53 7.03 -1.99 6.70
CA LEU A 53 5.75 -1.30 6.60
C LEU A 53 5.95 0.19 6.91
N PRO A 54 5.00 1.07 6.54
CA PRO A 54 5.11 2.50 6.79
C PRO A 54 5.26 2.88 8.26
N ASP A 55 4.86 2.04 9.21
CA ASP A 55 5.10 2.28 10.64
C ASP A 55 6.55 1.97 11.08
N GLY A 56 7.41 1.57 10.14
CA GLY A 56 8.82 1.26 10.38
C GLY A 56 9.08 -0.18 10.81
N LYS A 57 8.07 -1.06 10.87
CA LYS A 57 8.25 -2.45 11.25
C LYS A 57 8.57 -3.33 10.06
N TYR A 58 9.64 -4.12 10.17
CA TYR A 58 9.97 -5.12 9.15
C TYR A 58 9.02 -6.33 9.24
N VAL A 59 8.55 -6.80 8.09
CA VAL A 59 7.69 -7.97 7.97
C VAL A 59 8.16 -8.89 6.84
N ASP A 60 7.99 -10.19 7.03
CA ASP A 60 8.04 -11.23 5.98
C ASP A 60 6.67 -11.88 5.95
N LEU A 61 5.79 -11.40 5.06
CA LEU A 61 4.36 -11.76 5.11
C LEU A 61 4.14 -13.26 4.91
N SER A 62 5.05 -13.95 4.21
CA SER A 62 4.99 -15.42 4.02
C SER A 62 5.09 -16.23 5.32
N LYS A 63 5.50 -15.62 6.44
CA LYS A 63 5.73 -16.29 7.72
C LYS A 63 4.78 -15.88 8.82
N LEU A 64 3.96 -14.86 8.59
CA LEU A 64 3.12 -14.27 9.62
C LEU A 64 1.74 -14.92 9.66
N LYS A 65 1.25 -15.12 10.87
CA LYS A 65 -0.14 -15.43 11.17
C LYS A 65 -0.86 -14.20 11.66
N ALA A 66 -2.20 -14.22 11.64
CA ALA A 66 -3.00 -13.11 12.13
C ALA A 66 -2.68 -12.76 13.60
N LYS A 67 -2.47 -13.76 14.47
CA LYS A 67 -2.07 -13.52 15.87
C LYS A 67 -0.73 -12.78 16.03
N ASP A 68 0.21 -12.98 15.09
CA ASP A 68 1.51 -12.31 15.16
C ASP A 68 1.34 -10.81 14.87
N ILE A 69 0.45 -10.47 13.93
CA ILE A 69 0.02 -9.10 13.66
C ILE A 69 -0.74 -8.54 14.87
N ILE A 70 -1.69 -9.27 15.44
CA ILE A 70 -2.46 -8.81 16.61
C ILE A 70 -1.55 -8.46 17.79
N ALA A 71 -0.53 -9.28 18.05
CA ALA A 71 0.45 -9.01 19.10
C ALA A 71 1.37 -7.81 18.78
N GLN A 72 1.51 -7.43 17.51
CA GLN A 72 2.42 -6.39 17.06
C GLN A 72 1.75 -5.01 16.97
N TYR A 73 0.41 -4.92 16.85
CA TYR A 73 -0.32 -3.67 16.62
C TYR A 73 -1.41 -3.43 17.67
N ASP A 74 -1.17 -2.47 18.56
CA ASP A 74 -2.18 -2.01 19.52
C ASP A 74 -3.31 -1.25 18.82
N GLY A 75 -4.57 -1.64 19.04
CA GLY A 75 -5.72 -0.98 18.44
C GLY A 75 -6.13 -1.51 17.07
N LEU A 76 -5.86 -2.80 16.79
CA LEU A 76 -6.65 -3.57 15.83
C LEU A 76 -8.05 -3.74 16.42
N ASN A 77 -9.05 -3.19 15.74
CA ASN A 77 -10.31 -2.87 16.40
C ASN A 77 -11.34 -4.00 16.37
N TYR A 78 -11.37 -4.85 15.32
CA TYR A 78 -12.19 -6.07 15.22
C TYR A 78 -11.95 -6.77 13.86
N TRP A 79 -12.42 -8.01 13.74
CA TRP A 79 -12.52 -8.74 12.48
C TRP A 79 -13.81 -8.38 11.74
N GLU A 80 -13.72 -8.12 10.43
CA GLU A 80 -14.88 -8.01 9.56
C GLU A 80 -14.71 -8.77 8.25
N VAL A 81 -15.84 -9.10 7.62
CA VAL A 81 -15.80 -9.60 6.25
C VAL A 81 -15.51 -8.43 5.34
N LYS A 82 -14.47 -8.54 4.51
CA LYS A 82 -14.12 -7.52 3.52
C LYS A 82 -15.17 -7.54 2.41
N GLY A 83 -16.25 -6.79 2.60
CA GLY A 83 -17.43 -6.82 1.73
C GLY A 83 -17.98 -8.24 1.55
N CYS A 84 -18.14 -8.67 0.30
CA CYS A 84 -18.45 -10.05 -0.11
C CYS A 84 -17.25 -10.61 -0.88
N SER A 85 -16.06 -10.47 -0.31
CA SER A 85 -14.84 -11.10 -0.81
C SER A 85 -14.54 -12.40 -0.05
N ASP A 86 -13.57 -13.14 -0.58
CA ASP A 86 -13.06 -14.38 0.01
C ASP A 86 -12.07 -14.11 1.16
N TYR A 87 -12.15 -12.93 1.80
CA TYR A 87 -11.21 -12.48 2.82
C TYR A 87 -11.90 -11.92 4.05
N LEU A 88 -11.31 -12.19 5.22
CA LEU A 88 -11.60 -11.50 6.48
C LEU A 88 -10.49 -10.51 6.75
N GLU A 89 -10.83 -9.30 7.20
CA GLU A 89 -9.88 -8.22 7.45
C GLU A 89 -9.90 -7.71 8.90
N MET A 90 -8.72 -7.29 9.35
CA MET A 90 -8.51 -6.55 10.59
C MET A 90 -8.07 -5.14 10.23
N ILE A 91 -8.81 -4.15 10.72
CA ILE A 91 -8.58 -2.74 10.42
C ILE A 91 -7.64 -2.12 11.46
N PHE A 92 -6.58 -1.46 10.99
CA PHE A 92 -5.69 -0.66 11.82
C PHE A 92 -5.67 0.80 11.34
N LYS A 93 -6.13 1.69 12.21
CA LYS A 93 -6.14 3.16 12.01
C LYS A 93 -6.79 3.65 10.70
N ASN A 94 -7.69 2.86 10.10
CA ASN A 94 -8.34 3.11 8.80
C ASN A 94 -7.37 3.28 7.62
N GLU A 95 -6.11 2.90 7.79
CA GLU A 95 -5.04 3.04 6.79
C GLU A 95 -4.49 1.67 6.36
N PHE A 96 -4.45 0.71 7.28
CA PHE A 96 -3.93 -0.63 7.08
C PHE A 96 -5.02 -1.68 7.28
N TYR A 97 -5.11 -2.62 6.34
CA TYR A 97 -6.04 -3.72 6.38
C TYR A 97 -5.25 -5.01 6.26
N PHE A 98 -5.19 -5.77 7.35
CA PHE A 98 -4.54 -7.07 7.37
C PHE A 98 -5.59 -8.12 7.09
N TYR A 99 -5.37 -9.03 6.14
CA TYR A 99 -6.42 -9.98 5.77
C TYR A 99 -5.92 -11.42 5.68
N VAL A 100 -6.84 -12.34 6.00
CA VAL A 100 -6.67 -13.80 5.87
C VAL A 100 -7.68 -14.33 4.87
N GLU A 101 -7.36 -15.44 4.21
CA GLU A 101 -8.31 -16.14 3.36
C GLU A 101 -9.46 -16.72 4.21
N LYS A 102 -10.67 -16.54 3.71
CA LYS A 102 -11.86 -17.13 4.30
C LYS A 102 -11.86 -18.63 4.01
N ASP A 103 -12.09 -19.41 5.05
CA ASP A 103 -12.33 -20.85 4.91
C ASP A 103 -13.82 -21.11 4.67
N GLU A 104 -14.17 -21.62 3.48
CA GLU A 104 -15.55 -21.97 3.11
C GLU A 104 -16.13 -23.11 3.95
N ASN A 105 -15.28 -23.95 4.55
CA ASN A 105 -15.71 -25.05 5.40
C ASN A 105 -16.02 -24.60 6.83
N VAL A 106 -15.67 -23.36 7.18
CA VAL A 106 -16.00 -22.76 8.47
C VAL A 106 -17.24 -21.90 8.30
N ALA A 107 -18.28 -22.23 9.08
CA ALA A 107 -19.56 -21.54 8.99
C ALA A 107 -19.37 -20.02 9.17
N SER A 108 -19.78 -19.26 8.17
CA SER A 108 -19.77 -17.78 8.17
C SER A 108 -20.86 -17.27 9.13
N THR A 109 -20.57 -17.37 10.41
CA THR A 109 -21.45 -16.98 11.51
C THR A 109 -20.95 -15.69 12.12
N TYR A 110 -21.88 -14.89 12.67
CA TYR A 110 -21.55 -13.74 13.50
C TYR A 110 -21.90 -14.09 14.96
N PRO A 111 -21.00 -13.85 15.93
CA PRO A 111 -19.65 -13.29 15.77
C PRO A 111 -18.69 -14.23 15.03
N ILE A 112 -17.66 -13.66 14.41
CA ILE A 112 -16.59 -14.40 13.72
C ILE A 112 -15.86 -15.29 14.74
N ASN A 113 -15.40 -16.48 14.31
CA ASN A 113 -14.59 -17.35 15.15
C ASN A 113 -13.14 -16.83 15.22
N ASP A 114 -12.91 -15.83 16.07
CA ASP A 114 -11.63 -15.16 16.22
C ASP A 114 -10.48 -16.15 16.48
N ALA A 115 -10.68 -17.09 17.41
CA ALA A 115 -9.67 -18.08 17.78
C ALA A 115 -9.20 -18.95 16.59
N TYR A 116 -10.10 -19.24 15.65
CA TYR A 116 -9.75 -19.94 14.42
C TYR A 116 -8.90 -19.07 13.49
N TYR A 117 -9.38 -17.86 13.20
CA TYR A 117 -8.76 -16.99 12.20
C TYR A 117 -7.44 -16.35 12.68
N GLU A 118 -7.27 -16.15 13.98
CA GLU A 118 -6.00 -15.74 14.60
C GLU A 118 -4.85 -16.70 14.27
N ASN A 119 -5.13 -17.99 14.08
CA ASN A 119 -4.11 -19.01 13.81
C ASN A 119 -3.84 -19.23 12.32
N GLN A 120 -4.57 -18.55 11.44
CA GLN A 120 -4.39 -18.63 9.99
C GLN A 120 -3.21 -17.79 9.51
N ALA A 121 -2.64 -18.21 8.39
CA ALA A 121 -1.61 -17.44 7.71
C ALA A 121 -2.20 -16.13 7.18
N LEU A 122 -1.42 -15.05 7.26
CA LEU A 122 -1.80 -13.80 6.66
C LEU A 122 -1.75 -13.93 5.13
N ALA A 123 -2.83 -13.54 4.46
CA ALA A 123 -2.90 -13.53 3.00
C ALA A 123 -2.31 -12.24 2.41
N GLY A 124 -2.36 -11.14 3.15
CA GLY A 124 -1.68 -9.90 2.77
C GLY A 124 -2.04 -8.71 3.64
N VAL A 125 -1.58 -7.55 3.17
CA VAL A 125 -1.86 -6.24 3.77
C VAL A 125 -2.31 -5.29 2.68
N GLU A 126 -3.36 -4.52 2.91
CA GLU A 126 -3.72 -3.39 2.06
C GLU A 126 -3.40 -2.09 2.77
N ILE A 127 -2.83 -1.17 2.00
CA ILE A 127 -2.52 0.18 2.45
C ILE A 127 -3.30 1.13 1.55
N ILE A 128 -4.25 1.83 2.17
CA ILE A 128 -5.03 2.86 1.50
C ILE A 128 -4.14 4.08 1.33
N ALA A 129 -3.78 4.41 0.09
CA ALA A 129 -3.08 5.65 -0.16
C ALA A 129 -4.07 6.81 0.07
N SER A 130 -3.63 7.88 0.74
CA SER A 130 -4.52 8.95 1.20
C SER A 130 -5.34 9.69 0.12
N CYS A 131 -5.08 9.40 -1.16
CA CYS A 131 -5.81 9.88 -2.32
C CYS A 131 -7.31 9.48 -2.37
N TYR A 132 -7.78 8.62 -1.45
CA TYR A 132 -9.22 8.41 -1.22
C TYR A 132 -9.96 9.65 -0.74
N VAL A 133 -9.26 10.60 -0.14
CA VAL A 133 -9.87 11.82 0.37
C VAL A 133 -9.75 12.91 -0.69
N ARG A 134 -10.84 13.14 -1.44
CA ARG A 134 -11.06 14.30 -2.34
C ARG A 134 -11.09 15.65 -1.59
N ASP A 135 -10.38 15.77 -0.49
CA ASP A 135 -10.33 16.95 0.36
C ASP A 135 -9.02 17.70 0.12
N HIS A 136 -9.14 18.94 -0.36
CA HIS A 136 -8.01 19.84 -0.61
C HIS A 136 -7.15 20.10 0.65
N ARG A 137 -7.61 19.74 1.85
CA ARG A 137 -6.83 19.77 3.09
C ARG A 137 -5.67 18.75 3.11
N TYR A 138 -5.66 17.73 2.26
CA TYR A 138 -4.61 16.70 2.22
C TYR A 138 -3.30 17.13 1.55
N GLN A 139 -3.31 18.15 0.69
CA GLN A 139 -2.05 18.75 0.18
C GLN A 139 -1.16 19.26 1.33
N LYS A 140 -1.76 19.64 2.47
CA LYS A 140 -1.04 20.08 3.67
C LYS A 140 -0.31 18.94 4.41
N ARG A 141 -0.63 17.67 4.09
CA ARG A 141 -0.07 16.46 4.72
C ARG A 141 0.74 15.59 3.75
N ALA A 142 0.93 16.02 2.51
CA ALA A 142 1.71 15.27 1.53
C ALA A 142 3.20 15.26 1.91
N PRO A 143 3.93 14.15 1.66
CA PRO A 143 5.38 14.11 1.81
C PRO A 143 6.06 15.01 0.78
N LEU A 144 7.27 15.46 1.07
CA LEU A 144 8.11 16.14 0.10
C LEU A 144 8.64 15.09 -0.90
N TYR A 145 8.67 15.41 -2.18
CA TYR A 145 9.25 14.53 -3.18
C TYR A 145 10.54 15.09 -3.72
N VAL A 146 11.54 14.22 -3.85
CA VAL A 146 12.86 14.56 -4.35
C VAL A 146 13.19 13.58 -5.47
N VAL A 147 13.37 14.06 -6.69
CA VAL A 147 13.68 13.23 -7.87
C VAL A 147 15.07 13.60 -8.37
N ASP A 148 16.00 12.65 -8.40
CA ASP A 148 17.41 12.87 -8.75
C ASP A 148 18.03 14.06 -7.99
N GLY A 149 17.70 14.18 -6.70
CA GLY A 149 18.18 15.26 -5.83
C GLY A 149 17.45 16.60 -6.00
N LYS A 150 16.45 16.70 -6.87
CA LYS A 150 15.64 17.91 -7.07
C LYS A 150 14.31 17.81 -6.35
N ILE A 151 13.94 18.83 -5.60
CA ILE A 151 12.60 18.92 -5.01
C ILE A 151 11.59 19.13 -6.13
N MET A 152 10.56 18.29 -6.16
CA MET A 152 9.52 18.32 -7.19
C MET A 152 8.19 18.79 -6.59
N GLU A 153 7.40 19.51 -7.38
CA GLU A 153 6.00 19.74 -7.02
C GLU A 153 5.18 18.47 -7.25
N TYR A 154 4.06 18.37 -6.54
CA TYR A 154 3.20 17.19 -6.59
C TYR A 154 2.76 16.84 -8.02
N MET A 155 2.48 17.84 -8.86
CA MET A 155 2.07 17.64 -10.24
C MET A 155 3.22 17.13 -11.13
N ASP A 156 4.47 17.49 -10.84
CA ASP A 156 5.60 17.11 -11.68
C ASP A 156 5.96 15.64 -11.54
N ILE A 157 5.74 15.04 -10.37
CA ILE A 157 5.98 13.61 -10.13
C ILE A 157 5.03 12.74 -10.97
N GLN A 158 3.82 13.23 -11.22
CA GLN A 158 2.82 12.50 -12.02
C GLN A 158 3.25 12.29 -13.47
N THR A 159 4.29 13.00 -13.91
CA THR A 159 4.85 12.87 -15.26
C THR A 159 5.96 11.82 -15.36
N ILE A 160 6.39 11.22 -14.25
CA ILE A 160 7.46 10.22 -14.22
C ILE A 160 6.90 8.86 -14.64
N ASN A 161 7.47 8.27 -15.69
CA ASN A 161 7.18 6.90 -16.06
C ASN A 161 7.72 5.94 -14.97
N PRO A 162 6.89 5.07 -14.37
CA PRO A 162 7.36 4.09 -13.39
C PRO A 162 8.51 3.19 -13.87
N GLU A 163 8.58 2.89 -15.17
CA GLU A 163 9.66 2.08 -15.75
C GLU A 163 11.02 2.77 -15.70
N ASP A 164 11.03 4.11 -15.62
CA ASP A 164 12.24 4.93 -15.52
C ASP A 164 12.74 5.05 -14.08
N ILE A 165 12.06 4.50 -13.07
CA ILE A 165 12.48 4.56 -11.66
C ILE A 165 13.55 3.48 -11.38
N GLU A 166 14.69 3.90 -10.83
CA GLU A 166 15.76 3.02 -10.37
C GLU A 166 15.57 2.60 -8.92
N SER A 167 15.29 3.56 -8.05
CA SER A 167 15.05 3.29 -6.64
C SER A 167 14.13 4.34 -6.01
N LEU A 168 13.49 3.93 -4.92
CA LEU A 168 12.69 4.79 -4.06
C LEU A 168 13.13 4.61 -2.61
N GLU A 169 13.44 5.71 -1.95
CA GLU A 169 13.81 5.79 -0.54
C GLU A 169 12.80 6.68 0.21
N ILE A 170 12.44 6.30 1.43
CA ILE A 170 11.49 7.04 2.26
C ILE A 170 12.20 7.48 3.53
N LEU A 171 12.24 8.79 3.77
CA LEU A 171 12.72 9.38 5.01
C LEU A 171 11.55 9.80 5.89
N LYS A 172 11.59 9.43 7.17
CA LYS A 172 10.58 9.79 8.17
C LYS A 172 11.20 10.47 9.39
N ASP A 173 10.35 11.12 10.19
CA ASP A 173 10.71 11.74 11.46
C ASP A 173 11.84 12.78 11.34
N THR A 174 12.80 12.78 12.28
CA THR A 174 13.82 13.83 12.40
C THR A 174 14.81 13.85 11.25
N THR A 175 15.08 12.72 10.59
CA THR A 175 16.05 12.65 9.47
C THR A 175 15.55 13.38 8.23
N ALA A 176 14.26 13.28 7.94
CA ALA A 176 13.58 14.02 6.88
C ALA A 176 13.70 15.54 7.09
N THR A 177 13.34 16.02 8.29
CA THR A 177 13.42 17.44 8.62
C THR A 177 14.85 17.97 8.76
N ALA A 178 15.81 17.13 9.15
CA ALA A 178 17.22 17.50 9.23
C ALA A 178 17.82 17.78 7.84
N LEU A 179 17.39 17.04 6.83
CA LEU A 179 17.90 17.18 5.46
C LEU A 179 17.12 18.20 4.63
N TYR A 180 15.79 18.29 4.81
CA TYR A 180 14.91 19.04 3.91
C TYR A 180 14.03 20.11 4.62
N GLY A 181 14.26 20.34 5.91
CA GLY A 181 13.62 21.41 6.69
C GLY A 181 12.12 21.20 6.92
N SER A 182 11.40 22.29 7.22
CA SER A 182 9.98 22.26 7.61
C SER A 182 9.04 21.69 6.53
N ARG A 183 9.46 21.68 5.26
CA ARG A 183 8.70 21.10 4.14
C ARG A 183 8.63 19.57 4.21
N ALA A 184 9.55 18.96 4.94
CA ALA A 184 9.64 17.52 5.15
C ALA A 184 9.01 17.06 6.47
N VAL A 185 8.19 17.90 7.13
CA VAL A 185 7.48 17.56 8.37
C VAL A 185 6.56 16.34 8.22
N ASN A 186 6.12 16.07 6.99
CA ASN A 186 5.30 14.90 6.64
C ASN A 186 6.13 13.77 5.99
N GLY A 187 7.46 13.81 6.10
CA GLY A 187 8.39 12.86 5.47
C GLY A 187 8.86 13.28 4.07
N VAL A 188 9.85 12.55 3.55
CA VAL A 188 10.37 12.73 2.18
C VAL A 188 10.36 11.41 1.43
N ILE A 189 9.93 11.44 0.17
CA ILE A 189 10.08 10.34 -0.78
C ILE A 189 11.14 10.76 -1.80
N ILE A 190 12.27 10.07 -1.77
CA ILE A 190 13.37 10.25 -2.71
C ILE A 190 13.23 9.20 -3.82
N ILE A 191 13.22 9.66 -5.06
CA ILE A 191 13.14 8.85 -6.27
C ILE A 191 14.44 9.05 -7.02
N THR A 192 15.16 7.97 -7.28
CA THR A 192 16.28 7.98 -8.22
C THR A 192 15.78 7.42 -9.54
N LEU A 193 15.97 8.14 -10.63
CA LEU A 193 15.65 7.65 -11.96
C LEU A 193 16.82 6.84 -12.51
N LYS A 194 16.49 5.80 -13.27
CA LYS A 194 17.47 5.07 -14.06
C LYS A 194 18.20 6.08 -14.91
N LYS A 195 19.53 6.09 -14.79
CA LYS A 195 20.36 6.82 -15.75
C LYS A 195 20.11 6.21 -17.12
N LYS A 196 19.24 6.83 -17.93
CA LYS A 196 19.21 6.57 -19.37
C LYS A 196 20.65 6.76 -19.81
N LYS A 197 21.28 5.73 -20.37
CA LYS A 197 22.60 5.89 -21.00
C LYS A 197 22.48 7.12 -21.88
N LYS A 198 23.20 8.19 -21.53
CA LYS A 198 23.33 9.37 -22.38
C LYS A 198 23.92 8.86 -23.69
N PHE A 199 23.05 8.58 -24.65
CA PHE A 199 23.46 8.54 -26.03
C PHE A 199 23.64 10.01 -26.42
N PHE A 200 24.88 10.48 -26.40
CA PHE A 200 25.24 11.86 -26.69
C PHE A 200 26.43 11.82 -27.65
N PRO A 201 26.49 12.65 -28.71
CA PRO A 201 25.45 13.08 -29.64
C PRO A 201 25.90 12.76 -31.10
N TRP A 202 25.01 12.87 -32.09
CA TRP A 202 25.46 12.95 -33.49
C TRP A 202 25.93 14.39 -33.79
N PRO A 203 26.98 14.60 -34.60
CA PRO A 203 27.56 15.92 -34.83
C PRO A 203 26.65 16.73 -35.77
N PHE A 204 26.43 18.00 -35.44
CA PHE A 204 26.02 18.95 -36.47
C PHE A 204 27.28 19.41 -37.22
N LYS A 205 27.18 19.34 -38.55
CA LYS A 205 28.12 19.94 -39.52
C LYS A 205 28.16 21.46 -39.39
#